data_AF-A0A2V9JRZ8-F1
#
_entry.id   AF-A0A2V9JRZ8-F1
#
_cell.length_a   1.000
_cell.length_b   1.000
_cell.length_c   1.000
_cell.angle_alpha   90.00
_cell.angle_beta   90.00
_cell.angle_gamma   90.00
#
_symmetry.space_group_name_H-M   'P 1'
#
loop_
_entity.id
_entity.type
_entity.pdbx_description
1 polymer ?
#
loop_
_entity_poly.entity_id
_entity_poly.type
_entity_poly.pdbx_seq_one_letter_code
_entity_poly.pdbx_strand_id
1 'polypeptide(L)'
;MNQREAVVEAMRANGGYATLGHLYKAAMKIPGVKWETRTPFKSINRIVQDPKYFFRIRPGLWALLEVKGKLPADLSKKPKPESVHTYYQGLLVELGNLRQQQTFVPRQDRGRVFLGKPLGALATVQDIYPFTYPEIVRSASAVDVIWFNQRNFPSEFIEVENTTDMRGALLRFAMFDAFNSTFRVVAPSARRREFESKINHPSFVSVAKRTRFTSYDIVADLHRKANEATALEQAWAAS
;
A
#
# COMPACT_ATOMS: atom_id res chain seq x y z
N MET A 1 -14.28 -28.33 -7.53
CA MET A 1 -13.64 -27.19 -8.22
C MET A 1 -12.15 -27.22 -7.94
N ASN A 2 -11.31 -26.90 -8.93
CA ASN A 2 -9.85 -26.84 -8.72
C ASN A 2 -9.41 -25.47 -8.14
N GLN A 3 -8.18 -25.39 -7.63
CA GLN A 3 -7.66 -24.18 -6.98
C GLN A 3 -7.59 -22.97 -7.93
N ARG A 4 -7.33 -23.19 -9.23
CA ARG A 4 -7.28 -22.10 -10.22
C ARG A 4 -8.67 -21.52 -10.44
N GLU A 5 -9.68 -22.38 -10.61
CA GLU A 5 -11.08 -21.98 -10.75
C GLU A 5 -11.53 -21.13 -9.55
N ALA A 6 -11.15 -21.52 -8.33
CA ALA A 6 -11.41 -20.74 -7.12
C ALA A 6 -10.82 -19.32 -7.17
N VAL A 7 -9.56 -19.20 -7.60
CA VAL A 7 -8.89 -17.90 -7.75
C VAL A 7 -9.54 -17.06 -8.84
N VAL A 8 -9.93 -17.68 -9.96
CA VAL A 8 -10.66 -17.01 -11.05
C VAL A 8 -12.01 -16.50 -10.57
N GLU A 9 -12.78 -17.33 -9.86
CA GLU A 9 -14.10 -16.96 -9.32
C GLU A 9 -13.99 -15.82 -8.30
N ALA A 10 -13.04 -15.91 -7.36
CA ALA A 10 -12.76 -14.84 -6.41
C ALA A 10 -12.38 -13.53 -7.12
N MET A 11 -11.58 -13.59 -8.19
CA MET A 11 -11.19 -12.42 -8.95
C MET A 11 -12.37 -11.84 -9.75
N ARG A 12 -13.23 -12.68 -10.36
CA ARG A 12 -14.46 -12.26 -11.05
C ARG A 12 -15.42 -11.54 -10.11
N ALA A 13 -15.62 -12.08 -8.91
CA ALA A 13 -16.43 -11.46 -7.87
C ALA A 13 -15.90 -10.08 -7.45
N ASN A 14 -14.60 -9.82 -7.64
CA ASN A 14 -13.95 -8.53 -7.39
C ASN A 14 -13.76 -7.68 -8.66
N GLY A 15 -14.58 -7.87 -9.70
CA GLY A 15 -14.52 -7.08 -10.94
C GLY A 15 -13.38 -7.47 -11.90
N GLY A 16 -12.75 -8.64 -11.68
CA GLY A 16 -11.74 -9.20 -12.56
C GLY A 16 -10.30 -8.79 -12.25
N TYR A 17 -10.06 -8.07 -11.14
CA TYR A 17 -8.72 -7.73 -10.66
C TYR A 17 -8.68 -7.71 -9.13
N ALA A 18 -7.53 -8.02 -8.53
CA ALA A 18 -7.39 -8.03 -7.08
C ALA A 18 -5.93 -7.94 -6.62
N THR A 19 -5.73 -7.46 -5.39
CA THR A 19 -4.45 -7.66 -4.71
C THR A 19 -4.31 -9.10 -4.24
N LEU A 20 -3.07 -9.57 -4.05
CA LEU A 20 -2.85 -10.89 -3.46
C LEU A 20 -3.45 -11.00 -2.05
N GLY A 21 -3.36 -9.93 -1.24
CA GLY A 21 -3.98 -9.88 0.08
C GLY A 21 -5.51 -10.05 0.04
N HIS A 22 -6.18 -9.48 -0.96
CA HIS A 22 -7.62 -9.70 -1.17
C HIS A 22 -7.89 -11.17 -1.54
N LEU A 23 -7.14 -11.73 -2.48
CA LEU A 23 -7.33 -13.12 -2.94
C LEU A 23 -7.14 -14.14 -1.83
N TYR A 24 -6.21 -13.90 -0.89
CA TYR A 24 -6.02 -14.77 0.27
C TYR A 24 -7.29 -14.92 1.11
N LYS A 25 -8.10 -13.85 1.21
CA LYS A 25 -9.36 -13.87 1.97
C LYS A 25 -10.53 -14.37 1.12
N ALA A 26 -10.60 -13.94 -0.14
CA ALA A 26 -11.74 -14.23 -1.01
C ALA A 26 -11.73 -15.67 -1.54
N ALA A 27 -10.58 -16.18 -2.02
CA ALA A 27 -10.49 -17.51 -2.60
C ALA A 27 -10.72 -18.63 -1.55
N MET A 28 -10.40 -18.37 -0.29
CA MET A 28 -10.67 -19.30 0.82
C MET A 28 -12.15 -19.44 1.16
N LYS A 29 -13.00 -18.48 0.78
CA LYS A 29 -14.44 -18.52 1.03
C LYS A 29 -15.21 -19.29 -0.05
N ILE A 30 -14.57 -19.67 -1.15
CA ILE A 30 -15.25 -20.37 -2.23
C ILE A 30 -15.41 -21.86 -1.88
N PRO A 31 -16.64 -22.40 -1.86
CA PRO A 31 -16.89 -23.78 -1.45
C PRO A 31 -16.39 -24.80 -2.48
N GLY A 32 -16.18 -26.05 -2.05
CA GLY A 32 -15.88 -27.16 -2.96
C GLY A 32 -14.46 -27.18 -3.54
N VAL A 33 -13.53 -26.47 -2.90
CA VAL A 33 -12.10 -26.41 -3.25
C VAL A 33 -11.30 -27.19 -2.23
N LYS A 34 -10.46 -28.11 -2.69
CA LYS A 34 -9.46 -28.76 -1.85
C LYS A 34 -8.16 -27.97 -1.91
N TRP A 35 -7.89 -27.23 -0.85
CA TRP A 35 -6.58 -26.64 -0.62
C TRP A 35 -5.70 -27.68 0.07
N GLU A 36 -4.61 -28.08 -0.58
CA GLU A 36 -3.70 -29.12 -0.08
C GLU A 36 -2.97 -28.70 1.22
N THR A 37 -3.00 -27.40 1.53
CA THR A 37 -2.36 -26.82 2.72
C THR A 37 -3.36 -26.00 3.53
N ARG A 38 -3.16 -25.93 4.86
CA ARG A 38 -3.94 -25.07 5.77
C ARG A 38 -3.88 -23.58 5.38
N THR A 39 -2.81 -23.19 4.68
CA THR A 39 -2.62 -21.83 4.15
C THR A 39 -2.24 -21.86 2.66
N PRO A 40 -3.20 -21.61 1.76
CA PRO A 40 -2.99 -21.76 0.31
C PRO A 40 -2.27 -20.58 -0.37
N PHE A 41 -1.62 -19.70 0.39
CA PHE A 41 -1.05 -18.45 -0.12
C PHE A 41 0.01 -18.66 -1.21
N LYS A 42 0.91 -19.63 -1.03
CA LYS A 42 1.91 -20.00 -2.06
C LYS A 42 1.23 -20.52 -3.33
N SER A 43 0.16 -21.30 -3.20
CA SER A 43 -0.61 -21.79 -4.35
C SER A 43 -1.27 -20.64 -5.10
N ILE A 44 -1.94 -19.72 -4.40
CA ILE A 44 -2.56 -18.53 -5.00
C ILE A 44 -1.50 -17.68 -5.74
N ASN A 45 -0.34 -17.44 -5.12
CA ASN A 45 0.76 -16.69 -5.73
C ASN A 45 1.28 -17.35 -7.00
N ARG A 46 1.37 -18.69 -7.03
CA ARG A 46 1.77 -19.44 -8.24
C ARG A 46 0.69 -19.39 -9.32
N ILE A 47 -0.59 -19.49 -8.94
CA ILE A 47 -1.73 -19.51 -9.86
C ILE A 47 -1.83 -18.21 -10.66
N VAL A 48 -1.74 -17.05 -9.99
CA VAL A 48 -1.87 -15.76 -10.67
C VAL A 48 -0.73 -15.45 -11.67
N GLN A 49 0.35 -16.24 -11.64
CA GLN A 49 1.46 -16.09 -12.58
C GLN A 49 1.23 -16.84 -13.90
N ASP A 50 0.18 -17.64 -14.03
CA ASP A 50 -0.14 -18.34 -15.28
C ASP A 50 -0.63 -17.34 -16.35
N PRO A 51 0.17 -17.05 -17.40
CA PRO A 51 -0.15 -16.03 -18.38
C PRO A 51 -1.34 -16.41 -19.27
N LYS A 52 -1.79 -17.68 -19.24
CA LYS A 52 -2.98 -18.12 -19.95
C LYS A 52 -4.26 -17.51 -19.37
N TYR A 53 -4.25 -17.17 -18.08
CA TYR A 53 -5.44 -16.72 -17.36
C TYR A 53 -5.28 -15.34 -16.72
N PHE A 54 -4.05 -14.93 -16.40
CA PHE A 54 -3.80 -13.72 -15.61
C PHE A 54 -2.72 -12.84 -16.21
N PHE A 55 -2.70 -11.58 -15.81
CA PHE A 55 -1.57 -10.68 -16.02
C PHE A 55 -1.39 -9.75 -14.82
N ARG A 56 -0.14 -9.34 -14.59
CA ARG A 56 0.20 -8.36 -13.56
C ARG A 56 -0.11 -6.96 -14.08
N ILE A 57 -0.90 -6.17 -13.34
CA ILE A 57 -1.13 -4.76 -13.66
C ILE A 57 0.04 -3.92 -13.13
N ARG A 58 0.39 -4.12 -11.86
CA ARG A 58 1.48 -3.42 -11.13
C ARG A 58 1.88 -4.25 -9.90
N PRO A 59 2.95 -3.91 -9.15
CA PRO A 59 3.30 -4.62 -7.93
C PRO A 59 2.13 -4.86 -6.97
N GLY A 60 1.88 -6.12 -6.66
CA GLY A 60 0.80 -6.56 -5.78
C GLY A 60 -0.58 -6.69 -6.42
N LEU A 61 -0.79 -6.22 -7.65
CA LEU A 61 -2.11 -6.18 -8.32
C LEU A 61 -2.12 -7.03 -9.60
N TRP A 62 -3.08 -7.94 -9.67
CA TRP A 62 -3.27 -8.90 -10.76
C TRP A 62 -4.68 -8.80 -11.33
N ALA A 63 -4.84 -9.18 -12.59
CA ALA A 63 -6.14 -9.23 -13.27
C ALA A 63 -6.28 -10.46 -14.16
N LEU A 64 -7.53 -10.84 -14.42
CA LEU A 64 -7.87 -11.87 -15.40
C LEU A 64 -7.61 -11.36 -16.80
N LEU A 65 -7.06 -12.21 -17.65
CA LEU A 65 -6.81 -11.90 -19.06
C LEU A 65 -8.11 -11.54 -19.80
N GLU A 66 -9.24 -12.17 -19.45
CA GLU A 66 -10.55 -11.92 -20.04
C GLU A 66 -11.09 -10.49 -19.81
N VAL A 67 -10.63 -9.79 -18.76
CA VAL A 67 -11.07 -8.41 -18.45
C VAL A 67 -10.10 -7.34 -18.94
N LYS A 68 -9.04 -7.71 -19.66
CA LYS A 68 -7.98 -6.78 -20.08
C LYS A 68 -8.48 -5.54 -20.85
N GLY A 69 -9.54 -5.69 -21.64
CA GLY A 69 -10.18 -4.59 -22.39
C GLY A 69 -11.27 -3.83 -21.61
N LYS A 70 -11.62 -4.29 -20.41
CA LYS A 70 -12.69 -3.74 -19.56
C LYS A 70 -12.17 -3.15 -18.24
N LEU A 71 -10.85 -3.13 -18.05
CA LEU A 71 -10.26 -2.56 -16.84
C LEU A 71 -10.59 -1.07 -16.73
N PRO A 72 -10.82 -0.57 -15.50
CA PRO A 72 -10.89 0.86 -15.23
C PRO A 72 -9.71 1.63 -15.84
N ALA A 73 -9.94 2.85 -16.31
CA ALA A 73 -8.94 3.63 -17.05
C ALA A 73 -7.64 3.85 -16.25
N ASP A 74 -7.76 3.99 -14.92
CA ASP A 74 -6.67 4.11 -13.96
C ASP A 74 -5.83 2.82 -13.81
N LEU A 75 -6.36 1.66 -14.20
CA LEU A 75 -5.67 0.36 -14.17
C LEU A 75 -5.20 -0.11 -15.57
N SER A 76 -5.42 0.69 -16.60
CA SER A 76 -5.05 0.38 -17.99
C SER A 76 -3.53 0.39 -18.24
N LYS A 77 -3.10 -0.04 -19.44
CA LYS A 77 -1.68 -0.26 -19.83
C LYS A 77 -0.75 0.95 -19.65
N LYS A 78 -1.26 2.18 -19.62
CA LYS A 78 -0.47 3.40 -19.36
C LYS A 78 -1.11 4.15 -18.18
N PRO A 79 -0.90 3.67 -16.95
CA PRO A 79 -1.50 4.32 -15.79
C PRO A 79 -0.92 5.72 -15.63
N LYS A 80 -1.79 6.70 -15.37
CA LYS A 80 -1.36 8.06 -15.04
C LYS A 80 -0.52 8.02 -13.75
N PRO A 81 0.51 8.87 -13.60
CA PRO A 81 1.29 8.96 -12.36
C PRO A 81 0.43 9.09 -11.10
N GLU A 82 -0.66 9.85 -11.16
CA GLU A 82 -1.63 10.00 -10.07
C GLU A 82 -2.34 8.69 -9.67
N SER A 83 -2.66 7.82 -10.63
CA SER A 83 -3.22 6.50 -10.33
C SER A 83 -2.21 5.61 -9.63
N VAL A 84 -0.94 5.68 -10.04
CA VAL A 84 0.14 4.94 -9.38
C VAL A 84 0.32 5.45 -7.95
N HIS A 85 0.30 6.78 -7.77
CA HIS A 85 0.36 7.43 -6.47
C HIS A 85 -0.76 6.95 -5.54
N THR A 86 -2.01 7.09 -5.98
CA THR A 86 -3.22 6.67 -5.24
C THR A 86 -3.17 5.20 -4.86
N TYR A 87 -2.70 4.34 -5.78
CA TYR A 87 -2.58 2.92 -5.51
C TYR A 87 -1.63 2.62 -4.34
N TYR A 88 -0.45 3.24 -4.29
CA TYR A 88 0.47 3.01 -3.18
C TYR A 88 0.03 3.69 -1.89
N GLN A 89 -0.65 4.85 -1.94
CA GLN A 89 -1.31 5.42 -0.76
C GLN A 89 -2.28 4.41 -0.14
N GLY A 90 -3.15 3.79 -0.95
CA GLY A 90 -4.10 2.79 -0.46
C GLY A 90 -3.45 1.54 0.11
N LEU A 91 -2.40 1.01 -0.54
CA LEU A 91 -1.62 -0.11 0.02
C LEU A 91 -0.98 0.25 1.36
N LEU A 92 -0.45 1.46 1.51
CA LEU A 92 0.19 1.93 2.75
C LEU A 92 -0.84 2.14 3.87
N VAL A 93 -2.03 2.62 3.56
CA VAL A 93 -3.15 2.73 4.50
C VAL A 93 -3.58 1.34 4.98
N GLU A 94 -3.84 0.41 4.06
CA GLU A 94 -4.19 -0.96 4.41
C GLU A 94 -3.08 -1.65 5.22
N LEU A 95 -1.81 -1.45 4.84
CA LEU A 95 -0.66 -1.99 5.57
C LEU A 95 -0.54 -1.41 6.98
N GLY A 96 -0.76 -0.10 7.16
CA GLY A 96 -0.77 0.53 8.48
C GLY A 96 -1.87 -0.04 9.37
N ASN A 97 -3.08 -0.19 8.82
CA ASN A 97 -4.22 -0.77 9.53
C ASN A 97 -3.93 -2.23 9.95
N LEU A 98 -3.35 -3.04 9.06
CA LEU A 98 -2.94 -4.43 9.38
C LEU A 98 -1.87 -4.48 10.47
N ARG A 99 -1.07 -3.42 10.63
CA ARG A 99 -0.06 -3.26 11.68
C ARG A 99 -0.59 -2.57 12.94
N GLN A 100 -1.92 -2.45 13.07
CA GLN A 100 -2.58 -1.80 14.20
C GLN A 100 -2.11 -0.34 14.43
N GLN A 101 -1.62 0.32 13.37
CA GLN A 101 -1.41 1.76 13.37
C GLN A 101 -2.73 2.44 13.03
N GLN A 102 -2.89 3.68 13.50
CA GLN A 102 -3.94 4.54 12.97
C GLN A 102 -3.39 5.26 11.73
N THR A 103 -4.20 5.45 10.69
CA THR A 103 -3.75 5.89 9.38
C THR A 103 -4.50 7.13 8.93
N PHE A 104 -3.75 8.09 8.40
CA PHE A 104 -4.27 9.34 7.87
C PHE A 104 -3.85 9.51 6.42
N VAL A 105 -4.75 10.12 5.63
CA VAL A 105 -4.46 10.64 4.29
C VAL A 105 -4.94 12.09 4.18
N PRO A 106 -4.26 12.94 3.38
CA PRO A 106 -4.64 14.32 3.18
C PRO A 106 -6.07 14.49 2.67
N ARG A 107 -6.71 15.61 3.02
CA ARG A 107 -8.11 15.89 2.65
C ARG A 107 -8.31 15.87 1.13
N GLN A 108 -7.36 16.41 0.36
CA GLN A 108 -7.40 16.44 -1.10
C GLN A 108 -7.37 15.05 -1.73
N ASP A 109 -6.85 14.04 -1.02
CA ASP A 109 -6.66 12.69 -1.54
C ASP A 109 -7.78 11.73 -1.12
N ARG A 110 -8.60 12.08 -0.12
CA ARG A 110 -9.66 11.20 0.44
C ARG A 110 -10.63 10.69 -0.62
N GLY A 111 -10.98 11.51 -1.60
CA GLY A 111 -11.90 11.16 -2.67
C GLY A 111 -11.28 10.30 -3.77
N ARG A 112 -9.94 10.16 -3.82
CA ARG A 112 -9.27 9.35 -4.83
C ARG A 112 -9.59 7.87 -4.62
N VAL A 113 -9.85 7.16 -5.72
CA VAL A 113 -10.34 5.78 -5.71
C VAL A 113 -9.16 4.80 -5.72
N PHE A 114 -9.05 4.02 -4.65
CA PHE A 114 -8.20 2.85 -4.53
C PHE A 114 -9.03 1.58 -4.72
N LEU A 115 -8.88 0.92 -5.88
CA LEU A 115 -9.50 -0.38 -6.19
C LEU A 115 -11.02 -0.43 -5.89
N GLY A 116 -11.74 0.63 -6.26
CA GLY A 116 -13.19 0.75 -6.07
C GLY A 116 -13.62 1.38 -4.75
N LYS A 117 -12.70 1.74 -3.86
CA LYS A 117 -13.01 2.42 -2.58
C LYS A 117 -12.26 3.76 -2.47
N PRO A 118 -12.88 4.82 -1.93
CA PRO A 118 -12.16 6.07 -1.68
C PRO A 118 -11.13 5.88 -0.56
N LEU A 119 -9.96 6.52 -0.67
CA LEU A 119 -8.90 6.44 0.34
C LEU A 119 -9.39 6.85 1.74
N GLY A 120 -10.27 7.86 1.82
CA GLY A 120 -10.84 8.33 3.08
C GLY A 120 -11.68 7.30 3.82
N ALA A 121 -12.25 6.31 3.12
CA ALA A 121 -12.99 5.21 3.75
C ALA A 121 -12.08 4.10 4.29
N LEU A 122 -10.80 4.09 3.91
CA LEU A 122 -9.80 3.14 4.37
C LEU A 122 -8.98 3.69 5.54
N ALA A 123 -8.75 5.01 5.54
CA ALA A 123 -8.04 5.70 6.61
C ALA A 123 -8.85 5.67 7.92
N THR A 124 -8.17 5.42 9.04
CA THR A 124 -8.82 5.35 10.37
C THR A 124 -8.87 6.70 11.08
N VAL A 125 -8.05 7.66 10.67
CA VAL A 125 -7.99 9.02 11.22
C VAL A 125 -8.60 10.00 10.21
N GLN A 126 -9.76 10.57 10.57
CA GLN A 126 -10.48 11.52 9.72
C GLN A 126 -10.03 12.96 9.92
N ASP A 127 -9.53 13.33 11.10
CA ASP A 127 -8.94 14.63 11.36
C ASP A 127 -7.57 14.42 11.96
N ILE A 128 -6.55 15.08 11.40
CA ILE A 128 -5.19 14.92 11.88
C ILE A 128 -5.11 15.38 13.35
N TYR A 129 -4.44 14.60 14.19
CA TYR A 129 -4.32 14.94 15.60
C TYR A 129 -3.57 16.26 15.79
N PRO A 130 -3.96 17.09 16.79
CA PRO A 130 -3.23 18.29 17.16
C PRO A 130 -2.00 17.91 18.02
N PHE A 131 -1.10 17.10 17.48
CA PHE A 131 0.04 16.53 18.23
C PHE A 131 1.16 17.55 18.54
N THR A 132 1.02 18.79 18.09
CA THR A 132 1.99 19.89 18.22
C THR A 132 1.34 21.23 17.82
N TYR A 133 2.15 22.27 17.60
CA TYR A 133 1.71 23.59 17.15
C TYR A 133 0.93 23.55 15.83
N PRO A 134 -0.11 24.40 15.67
CA PRO A 134 -1.00 24.38 14.51
C PRO A 134 -0.28 24.48 13.15
N GLU A 135 0.80 25.23 13.04
CA GLU A 135 1.60 25.38 11.82
C GLU A 135 2.29 24.08 11.41
N ILE A 136 2.84 23.34 12.37
CA ILE A 136 3.49 22.05 12.09
C ILE A 136 2.42 21.01 11.74
N VAL A 137 1.27 21.02 12.43
CA VAL A 137 0.12 20.15 12.10
C VAL A 137 -0.40 20.45 10.69
N ARG A 138 -0.50 21.73 10.30
CA ARG A 138 -0.87 22.13 8.93
C ARG A 138 0.13 21.58 7.92
N SER A 139 1.43 21.70 8.16
CA SER A 139 2.45 21.11 7.28
C SER A 139 2.35 19.59 7.20
N ALA A 140 2.12 18.90 8.33
CA ALA A 140 1.95 17.45 8.37
C ALA A 140 0.71 16.99 7.61
N SER A 141 -0.37 17.79 7.57
CA SER A 141 -1.61 17.45 6.87
C SER A 141 -1.45 17.27 5.35
N ALA A 142 -0.32 17.72 4.79
CA ALA A 142 0.04 17.58 3.38
C ALA A 142 0.91 16.35 3.08
N VAL A 143 1.27 15.53 4.08
CA VAL A 143 2.04 14.29 3.88
C VAL A 143 1.12 13.20 3.35
N ASP A 144 1.54 12.51 2.28
CA ASP A 144 0.69 11.58 1.52
C ASP A 144 0.03 10.49 2.37
N VAL A 145 0.77 9.91 3.33
CA VAL A 145 0.26 8.97 4.34
C VAL A 145 0.98 9.19 5.66
N ILE A 146 0.25 9.26 6.76
CA ILE A 146 0.82 9.25 8.11
C ILE A 146 0.30 8.05 8.88
N TRP A 147 1.21 7.35 9.55
CA TRP A 147 0.86 6.39 10.58
C TRP A 147 1.02 7.03 11.96
N PHE A 148 0.04 6.80 12.82
CA PHE A 148 0.03 7.21 14.21
C PHE A 148 0.09 5.98 15.12
N ASN A 149 0.86 6.10 16.18
CA ASN A 149 0.87 5.11 17.25
C ASN A 149 -0.38 5.23 18.14
N GLN A 150 -0.51 4.33 19.11
CA GLN A 150 -1.63 4.30 20.05
C GLN A 150 -1.75 5.55 20.95
N ARG A 151 -0.69 6.36 21.06
CA ARG A 151 -0.68 7.63 21.80
C ARG A 151 -0.98 8.84 20.90
N ASN A 152 -1.47 8.59 19.68
CA ASN A 152 -1.83 9.61 18.69
C ASN A 152 -0.65 10.48 18.22
N PHE A 153 0.60 10.02 18.41
CA PHE A 153 1.78 10.66 17.85
C PHE A 153 2.16 10.03 16.50
N PRO A 154 2.64 10.83 15.53
CA PRO A 154 3.13 10.31 14.25
C PRO A 154 4.27 9.30 14.49
N SER A 155 4.05 8.04 14.16
CA SER A 155 5.09 7.02 14.17
C SER A 155 5.87 7.04 12.86
N GLU A 156 5.20 7.34 11.75
CA GLU A 156 5.80 7.34 10.43
C GLU A 156 5.14 8.34 9.47
N PHE A 157 5.95 9.15 8.79
CA PHE A 157 5.54 10.02 7.69
C PHE A 157 6.01 9.43 6.36
N ILE A 158 5.10 9.29 5.40
CA ILE A 158 5.35 8.55 4.16
C ILE A 158 4.97 9.41 2.96
N GLU A 159 5.91 9.56 2.03
CA GLU A 159 5.76 10.31 0.77
C GLU A 159 5.91 9.36 -0.42
N VAL A 160 4.94 9.38 -1.34
CA VAL A 160 4.87 8.52 -2.53
C VAL A 160 5.35 9.29 -3.77
N GLU A 161 6.61 9.09 -4.12
CA GLU A 161 7.32 9.89 -5.13
C GLU A 161 7.35 9.22 -6.51
N ASN A 162 6.42 9.61 -7.39
CA ASN A 162 6.35 9.09 -8.76
C ASN A 162 7.24 9.82 -9.77
N THR A 163 7.23 11.15 -9.79
CA THR A 163 7.75 11.90 -10.95
C THR A 163 8.90 12.84 -10.62
N THR A 164 8.77 13.76 -9.65
CA THR A 164 9.56 15.00 -9.79
C THR A 164 10.34 15.51 -8.58
N ASP A 165 9.96 15.31 -7.30
CA ASP A 165 10.80 15.92 -6.25
C ASP A 165 10.88 15.24 -4.89
N MET A 166 11.76 14.24 -4.82
CA MET A 166 12.25 13.71 -3.54
C MET A 166 12.84 14.80 -2.62
N ARG A 167 13.39 15.92 -3.14
CA ARG A 167 13.95 16.98 -2.28
C ARG A 167 12.83 17.65 -1.47
N GLY A 168 11.69 17.92 -2.09
CA GLY A 168 10.50 18.45 -1.41
C GLY A 168 9.98 17.54 -0.30
N ALA A 169 9.96 16.22 -0.52
CA ALA A 169 9.68 15.24 0.54
C ALA A 169 10.70 15.33 1.69
N LEU A 170 12.00 15.39 1.38
CA LEU A 170 13.06 15.48 2.40
C LEU A 170 13.04 16.81 3.18
N LEU A 171 12.73 17.93 2.52
CA LEU A 171 12.55 19.22 3.18
C LEU A 171 11.38 19.19 4.16
N ARG A 172 10.25 18.58 3.78
CA ARG A 172 9.13 18.36 4.70
C ARG A 172 9.55 17.53 5.90
N PHE A 173 10.30 16.44 5.70
CA PHE A 173 10.78 15.63 6.82
C PHE A 173 11.69 16.40 7.78
N ALA A 174 12.56 17.27 7.27
CA ALA A 174 13.42 18.11 8.11
C ALA A 174 12.59 19.05 9.03
N MET A 175 11.39 19.47 8.63
CA MET A 175 10.48 20.24 9.49
C MET A 175 9.94 19.44 10.68
N PHE A 176 9.99 18.11 10.60
CA PHE A 176 9.47 17.19 11.63
C PHE A 176 10.58 16.49 12.41
N ASP A 177 11.82 16.99 12.34
CA ASP A 177 12.97 16.34 12.93
C ASP A 177 12.90 16.23 14.47
N ALA A 178 12.16 17.14 15.12
CA ALA A 178 11.88 17.11 16.55
C ALA A 178 11.06 15.88 17.00
N PHE A 179 10.32 15.22 16.11
CA PHE A 179 9.53 14.02 16.46
C PHE A 179 10.38 12.76 16.35
N ASN A 180 10.19 11.80 17.25
CA ASN A 180 10.76 10.46 17.14
C ASN A 180 9.98 9.59 16.15
N SER A 181 9.96 10.02 14.89
CA SER A 181 9.25 9.35 13.80
C SER A 181 10.23 8.76 12.79
N THR A 182 9.78 7.72 12.08
CA THR A 182 10.41 7.26 10.84
C THR A 182 9.93 8.12 9.68
N PHE A 183 10.82 8.42 8.74
CA PHE A 183 10.46 9.06 7.48
C PHE A 183 10.64 8.08 6.34
N ARG A 184 9.72 8.05 5.37
CA ARG A 184 9.82 7.11 4.26
C ARG A 184 9.48 7.75 2.93
N VAL A 185 10.40 7.61 1.98
CA VAL A 185 10.14 7.85 0.56
C VAL A 185 9.81 6.52 -0.09
N VAL A 186 8.63 6.44 -0.70
CA VAL A 186 8.13 5.28 -1.44
C VAL A 186 8.13 5.61 -2.92
N ALA A 187 8.93 4.91 -3.72
CA ALA A 187 9.14 5.26 -5.13
C ALA A 187 9.54 4.02 -5.99
N PRO A 188 9.59 4.13 -7.33
CA PRO A 188 10.16 3.08 -8.16
C PRO A 188 11.62 2.76 -7.78
N SER A 189 12.00 1.48 -7.80
CA SER A 189 13.34 1.01 -7.42
C SER A 189 14.48 1.69 -8.18
N ALA A 190 14.26 2.04 -9.46
CA ALA A 190 15.19 2.79 -10.30
C ALA A 190 15.60 4.15 -9.70
N ARG A 191 14.77 4.75 -8.84
CA ARG A 191 15.04 6.06 -8.20
C ARG A 191 15.84 5.94 -6.90
N ARG A 192 16.30 4.75 -6.51
CA ARG A 192 17.06 4.56 -5.26
C ARG A 192 18.35 5.39 -5.22
N ARG A 193 19.10 5.44 -6.32
CA ARG A 193 20.34 6.24 -6.42
C ARG A 193 20.07 7.74 -6.29
N GLU A 194 18.97 8.21 -6.87
CA GLU A 194 18.51 9.60 -6.72
C GLU A 194 18.23 9.93 -5.25
N PHE A 195 17.49 9.05 -4.56
CA PHE A 195 17.23 9.19 -3.12
C PHE A 195 18.54 9.24 -2.30
N GLU A 196 19.45 8.30 -2.53
CA GLU A 196 20.72 8.21 -1.81
C GLU A 196 21.58 9.46 -2.00
N SER A 197 21.65 9.98 -3.22
CA SER A 197 22.35 11.23 -3.50
C SER A 197 21.71 12.41 -2.77
N LYS A 198 20.37 12.52 -2.76
CA LYS A 198 19.66 13.63 -2.14
C LYS A 198 19.70 13.60 -0.61
N ILE A 199 19.50 12.44 0.02
CA ILE A 199 19.45 12.33 1.49
C ILE A 199 20.79 12.63 2.17
N ASN A 200 21.90 12.45 1.45
CA ASN A 200 23.25 12.75 1.94
C ASN A 200 23.59 14.25 1.90
N HIS A 201 22.71 15.11 1.39
CA HIS A 201 22.93 16.54 1.40
C HIS A 201 22.95 17.10 2.85
N PRO A 202 23.85 18.07 3.18
CA PRO A 202 23.99 18.60 4.54
C PRO A 202 22.68 19.11 5.18
N SER A 203 21.75 19.63 4.37
CA SER A 203 20.43 20.08 4.83
C SER A 203 19.55 19.00 5.46
N PHE A 204 19.87 17.71 5.29
CA PHE A 204 19.05 16.60 5.77
C PHE A 204 19.74 15.74 6.85
N VAL A 205 20.87 16.20 7.40
CA VAL A 205 21.65 15.46 8.40
C VAL A 205 20.82 15.06 9.61
N SER A 206 19.90 15.92 10.08
CA SER A 206 19.06 15.63 11.26
C SER A 206 18.04 14.49 11.04
N VAL A 207 17.67 14.22 9.79
CA VAL A 207 16.66 13.21 9.42
C VAL A 207 17.23 12.02 8.65
N ALA A 208 18.45 12.10 8.13
CA ALA A 208 19.07 11.10 7.27
C ALA A 208 19.03 9.68 7.89
N LYS A 209 19.42 9.56 9.17
CA LYS A 209 19.43 8.27 9.89
C LYS A 209 18.04 7.67 10.11
N ARG A 210 16.97 8.46 10.03
CA ARG A 210 15.57 8.03 10.22
C ARG A 210 14.76 8.00 8.93
N THR A 211 15.35 8.45 7.82
CA THR A 211 14.71 8.42 6.50
C THR A 211 15.02 7.10 5.80
N ARG A 212 14.01 6.48 5.19
CA ARG A 212 14.10 5.19 4.50
C ARG A 212 13.59 5.32 3.08
N PHE A 213 14.28 4.67 2.15
CA PHE A 213 13.73 4.41 0.82
C PHE A 213 13.01 3.07 0.81
N THR A 214 11.86 2.99 0.15
CA THR A 214 11.14 1.73 -0.04
C THR A 214 10.59 1.65 -1.46
N SER A 215 10.91 0.56 -2.15
CA SER A 215 10.39 0.37 -3.49
C SER A 215 8.92 -0.03 -3.45
N TYR A 216 8.23 0.29 -4.54
CA TYR A 216 6.88 -0.20 -4.83
C TYR A 216 6.71 -1.71 -4.68
N ASP A 217 7.68 -2.51 -5.14
CA ASP A 217 7.67 -3.96 -4.95
C ASP A 217 7.73 -4.36 -3.47
N ILE A 218 8.55 -3.68 -2.66
CA ILE A 218 8.62 -3.96 -1.22
C ILE A 218 7.31 -3.59 -0.52
N VAL A 219 6.66 -2.47 -0.88
CA VAL A 219 5.35 -2.12 -0.30
C VAL A 219 4.31 -3.20 -0.61
N ALA A 220 4.24 -3.63 -1.87
CA ALA A 220 3.33 -4.69 -2.29
C ALA A 220 3.60 -6.02 -1.57
N ASP A 221 4.88 -6.38 -1.39
CA ASP A 221 5.25 -7.60 -0.67
C ASP A 221 4.95 -7.53 0.82
N LEU A 222 5.19 -6.38 1.46
CA LEU A 222 4.83 -6.18 2.87
C LEU A 222 3.33 -6.25 3.08
N HIS A 223 2.54 -5.62 2.19
CA HIS A 223 1.08 -5.70 2.23
C HIS A 223 0.57 -7.14 2.07
N ARG A 224 1.14 -7.88 1.11
CA ARG A 224 0.83 -9.31 0.90
C ARG A 224 1.16 -10.13 2.14
N LYS A 225 2.38 -10.00 2.68
CA LYS A 225 2.84 -10.74 3.87
C LYS A 225 2.02 -10.40 5.11
N ALA A 226 1.65 -9.13 5.30
CA ALA A 226 0.80 -8.71 6.41
C ALA A 226 -0.58 -9.37 6.34
N ASN A 227 -1.20 -9.43 5.15
CA ASN A 227 -2.47 -10.15 4.99
C ASN A 227 -2.34 -11.66 5.24
N GLU A 228 -1.24 -12.28 4.84
CA GLU A 228 -0.93 -13.70 5.13
C GLU A 228 -0.80 -13.94 6.64
N ALA A 229 -0.07 -13.07 7.36
CA ALA A 229 0.05 -13.13 8.81
C ALA A 229 -1.32 -12.95 9.52
N THR A 230 -2.10 -11.95 9.14
CA THR A 230 -3.45 -11.73 9.71
C THR A 230 -4.38 -12.91 9.47
N ALA A 231 -4.32 -13.54 8.30
CA ALA A 231 -5.13 -14.73 8.01
C ALA A 231 -4.70 -15.94 8.87
N LEU A 232 -3.40 -16.10 9.13
CA LEU A 232 -2.87 -17.11 10.04
C LEU A 232 -3.33 -16.88 11.49
N GLU A 233 -3.25 -15.65 11.97
CA GLU A 233 -3.72 -15.27 13.32
C GLU A 233 -5.21 -15.55 13.51
N GLN A 234 -6.04 -15.24 12.51
CA GLN A 234 -7.47 -15.54 12.53
C GLN A 234 -7.74 -17.06 12.56
N ALA A 235 -6.99 -17.83 11.78
CA ALA A 235 -7.11 -19.28 11.76
C ALA A 235 -6.61 -19.95 13.05
N TRP A 236 -5.67 -19.31 13.76
CA TRP A 236 -5.23 -19.72 15.09
C TRP A 236 -6.28 -19.41 16.15
N ALA A 237 -6.85 -18.21 16.15
CA ALA A 237 -7.89 -17.82 17.11
C ALA A 237 -9.19 -18.63 16.99
N ALA A 238 -9.44 -19.24 15.83
CA ALA A 238 -10.62 -20.06 15.56
C ALA A 238 -10.43 -21.57 15.83
N SER A 239 -9.20 -22.01 16.16
CA SER A 239 -8.88 -23.41 16.49
C SER A 239 -8.72 -23.62 17.98
#